data_AF-A0A942AG56-F1
#
_entry.id   AF-A0A942AG56-F1
#
_cell.length_a   1.000
_cell.length_b   1.000
_cell.length_c   1.000
_cell.angle_alpha   90.00
_cell.angle_beta   90.00
_cell.angle_gamma   90.00
#
_symmetry.space_group_name_H-M   'P 1'
#
loop_
_entity.id
_entity.type
_entity.pdbx_description
1 polymer ?
#
loop_
_entity_poly.entity_id
_entity_poly.type
_entity_poly.pdbx_seq_one_letter_code
_entity_poly.pdbx_strand_id
1 'polypeptide(L)' 'MKPFFILLGLSICVISLSAQEAYQYNQFYYQRATLFEKLPIDSDDIVFLGNSITNGCEWHELFNNPNIKNRGISSD' A
#
# COMPACT_ATOMS: atom_id res chain seq x y z
N MET A 1 16.76 -9.92 42.20
CA MET A 1 15.64 -10.34 41.32
C MET A 1 15.03 -9.19 40.52
N LYS A 2 14.66 -8.05 41.12
CA LYS A 2 14.13 -6.86 40.39
C LYS A 2 14.99 -6.34 39.20
N PRO A 3 16.33 -6.21 39.29
CA PRO A 3 17.13 -5.70 38.16
C PRO A 3 17.19 -6.66 36.96
N PHE A 4 17.00 -7.96 37.19
CA PHE A 4 16.99 -8.98 36.14
C PHE A 4 15.77 -8.82 35.22
N PHE A 5 14.59 -8.56 35.78
CA PHE A 5 13.37 -8.33 35.00
C PHE A 5 13.44 -7.03 34.18
N ILE A 6 14.13 -6.01 34.69
CA ILE A 6 14.36 -4.75 33.96
C ILE A 6 15.29 -4.96 32.78
N LEU A 7 16.41 -5.67 32.98
CA LEU A 7 17.35 -6.01 31.91
C LEU A 7 16.72 -6.92 30.83
N LEU A 8 15.90 -7.89 31.24
CA LEU A 8 15.18 -8.76 30.32
C LEU A 8 14.17 -7.98 29.47
N GLY A 9 13.39 -7.08 30.09
CA GLY A 9 12.45 -6.22 29.37
C GLY A 9 13.13 -5.25 28.40
N LEU A 10 14.26 -4.66 28.80
CA LEU A 10 15.09 -3.82 27.92
C LEU A 10 15.63 -4.61 26.72
N SER A 11 16.11 -5.83 26.93
CA SER A 11 16.62 -6.68 25.86
C SER A 11 15.51 -7.07 24.86
N ILE A 12 14.29 -7.33 25.34
CA ILE A 12 13.13 -7.62 24.47
C ILE A 12 12.78 -6.39 23.62
N CYS A 13 12.75 -5.19 24.22
CA CYS A 13 12.49 -3.95 23.48
C CYS A 13 13.51 -3.70 22.36
N VAL A 14 14.81 -3.93 22.60
CA VAL A 14 15.86 -3.72 21.60
C VAL A 14 15.72 -4.70 20.43
N ILE A 15 15.38 -5.97 20.71
CA ILE A 15 15.16 -6.99 19.67
C ILE A 15 13.93 -6.64 18.82
N SER A 16 12.81 -6.25 19.44
CA SER A 16 11.60 -5.84 18.71
C SER A 16 11.83 -4.64 17.81
N LEU A 17 12.69 -3.69 18.23
CA LEU A 17 13.03 -2.52 17.41
C LEU A 17 13.87 -2.89 16.19
N SER A 18 14.72 -3.92 16.29
CA SER A 18 15.55 -4.43 15.18
C SER A 18 14.79 -5.31 14.18
N ALA A 19 13.62 -5.82 14.56
CA ALA A 19 12.83 -6.75 13.75
C ALA A 19 11.84 -6.08 12.79
N GLN A 20 11.73 -4.74 12.82
CA GLN A 20 10.84 -4.02 11.92
C GLN A 20 11.53 -3.86 10.55
N GLU A 21 11.37 -4.86 9.68
CA GLU A 21 11.80 -4.72 8.28
C GLU A 21 10.99 -3.62 7.58
N ALA A 22 11.68 -2.76 6.84
CA ALA A 22 11.01 -1.75 6.01
C ALA A 22 10.25 -2.46 4.88
N TYR A 23 8.96 -2.18 4.74
CA TYR A 23 8.14 -2.74 3.68
C TYR A 23 8.78 -2.48 2.31
N GLN A 24 8.97 -3.54 1.54
CA GLN A 24 9.53 -3.46 0.20
C GLN A 24 8.41 -3.63 -0.82
N TYR A 25 8.25 -2.63 -1.67
CA TYR A 25 7.34 -2.72 -2.80
C TYR A 25 7.74 -3.87 -3.73
N ASN A 26 6.76 -4.69 -4.09
CA ASN A 26 6.96 -5.80 -5.02
C ASN A 26 6.96 -5.32 -6.48
N GLN A 27 7.26 -6.22 -7.41
CA GLN A 27 7.27 -5.90 -8.85
C GLN A 27 5.92 -5.39 -9.36
N PHE A 28 4.81 -5.90 -8.82
CA PHE A 28 3.47 -5.50 -9.21
C PHE A 28 3.19 -4.03 -8.87
N TYR A 29 3.66 -3.57 -7.71
CA TYR A 29 3.60 -2.15 -7.35
C TYR A 29 4.28 -1.28 -8.41
N TYR A 30 5.54 -1.59 -8.76
CA TYR A 30 6.28 -0.80 -9.74
C TYR A 30 5.64 -0.85 -11.13
N GLN A 31 5.09 -1.99 -11.55
CA GLN A 31 4.34 -2.10 -12.80
C GLN A 31 3.14 -1.16 -12.84
N ARG A 32 2.32 -1.14 -11.77
CA ARG A 32 1.15 -0.27 -11.66
C ARG A 32 1.55 1.21 -11.57
N ALA A 33 2.47 1.54 -10.67
CA ALA A 33 2.90 2.91 -10.42
C ALA A 33 3.50 3.57 -11.66
N THR A 34 4.45 2.89 -12.33
CA THR A 34 5.07 3.42 -13.55
C THR A 34 4.09 3.51 -14.72
N LEU A 35 3.10 2.61 -14.81
CA LEU A 35 2.00 2.75 -15.77
C LEU A 35 1.17 4.02 -15.48
N PHE A 36 0.83 4.28 -14.22
CA PHE A 36 0.05 5.46 -13.84
C PHE A 36 0.76 6.77 -14.14
N GLU A 37 2.08 6.83 -14.01
CA GLU A 37 2.87 8.00 -14.42
C GLU A 37 2.73 8.31 -15.91
N LYS A 38 2.34 7.34 -16.74
CA LYS A 38 2.12 7.51 -18.19
C LYS A 38 0.65 7.72 -18.56
N LEU A 39 -0.28 7.44 -17.65
CA LEU A 39 -1.72 7.59 -17.89
C LEU A 39 -2.21 8.89 -17.25
N PRO A 40 -2.42 9.97 -18.05
CA PRO A 40 -2.82 11.26 -17.52
C PRO A 40 -4.18 11.19 -16.79
N ILE A 41 -4.42 12.20 -15.96
CA ILE A 41 -5.69 12.44 -15.28
C ILE A 41 -6.18 13.83 -15.71
N ASP A 42 -7.44 13.89 -16.14
CA ASP A 42 -8.12 15.12 -16.50
C ASP A 42 -9.00 15.62 -15.34
N SER A 43 -9.47 16.87 -15.42
CA SER A 43 -10.23 17.49 -14.32
C SER A 43 -11.61 16.87 -14.07
N ASP A 44 -12.16 16.14 -15.05
CA ASP A 44 -13.46 15.47 -14.99
C ASP A 44 -13.35 13.97 -14.68
N ASP A 45 -12.12 13.46 -14.47
CA ASP A 45 -11.90 12.08 -14.03
C ASP A 45 -12.29 11.88 -12.56
N ILE A 46 -12.80 10.69 -12.26
CA ILE A 46 -13.07 10.23 -10.89
C ILE A 46 -12.07 9.13 -10.55
N VAL A 47 -11.16 9.40 -9.62
CA VAL A 47 -10.08 8.46 -9.28
C VAL A 47 -10.45 7.60 -8.08
N PHE A 48 -10.49 6.29 -8.29
CA PHE A 48 -10.56 5.30 -7.21
C PHE A 48 -9.13 4.89 -6.82
N LEU A 49 -8.66 5.37 -5.67
CA LEU A 49 -7.33 5.08 -5.11
C LEU A 49 -7.44 4.06 -3.96
N GLY A 50 -6.49 3.13 -3.85
CA GLY A 50 -6.44 2.19 -2.73
C GLY A 50 -5.60 0.95 -3.00
N ASN A 51 -5.88 -0.12 -2.26
CA ASN A 51 -5.08 -1.33 -2.28
C ASN A 51 -5.70 -2.42 -3.20
N SER A 52 -5.53 -3.69 -2.85
CA SER A 52 -6.05 -4.84 -3.60
C SER A 52 -7.56 -4.81 -3.81
N ILE A 53 -8.34 -4.28 -2.85
CA ILE A 53 -9.80 -4.17 -2.96
C ILE A 53 -10.16 -3.18 -4.07
N THR A 54 -9.45 -2.05 -4.13
CA THR A 54 -9.62 -1.06 -5.20
C THR A 54 -9.11 -1.62 -6.53
N ASN A 55 -7.97 -2.30 -6.54
CA ASN A 55 -7.38 -2.86 -7.76
C ASN A 55 -8.28 -3.89 -8.43
N GLY A 56 -8.99 -4.71 -7.67
CA GLY A 56 -9.71 -5.88 -8.19
C GLY A 56 -11.04 -5.59 -8.92
N CYS A 57 -11.45 -4.34 -9.08
CA CYS A 57 -12.74 -3.99 -9.69
C CYS A 57 -12.56 -3.15 -10.96
N GLU A 58 -13.37 -3.48 -11.97
CA GLU A 58 -13.58 -2.64 -13.16
C GLU A 58 -14.61 -1.53 -12.84
N TRP A 59 -14.17 -0.54 -12.05
CA TRP A 59 -15.05 0.52 -11.53
C TRP A 59 -15.81 1.27 -12.61
N HIS A 60 -15.18 1.49 -13.77
CA HIS A 60 -15.82 2.17 -14.90
C HIS A 60 -17.01 1.38 -15.46
N GLU A 61 -16.95 0.05 -15.46
CA GLU A 61 -18.07 -0.83 -15.84
C GLU A 61 -19.14 -0.86 -14.75
N LEU A 62 -18.73 -1.00 -13.49
CA LEU A 62 -19.66 -1.10 -12.35
C LEU A 62 -20.61 0.11 -12.26
N PHE A 63 -20.09 1.31 -12.52
CA PHE A 63 -20.86 2.55 -12.47
C PHE A 63 -21.33 3.02 -13.85
N ASN A 64 -21.06 2.27 -14.91
CA ASN A 64 -21.32 2.67 -16.31
C ASN A 64 -20.84 4.12 -16.60
N ASN A 65 -19.60 4.42 -16.18
CA ASN A 65 -19.00 5.75 -16.29
C ASN A 65 -17.52 5.66 -16.75
N PRO A 66 -17.20 6.08 -18.00
CA PRO A 66 -15.86 5.98 -18.56
C PRO A 66 -14.83 6.94 -17.92
N ASN A 67 -15.28 7.96 -17.19
CA ASN A 67 -14.41 8.91 -16.50
C ASN A 67 -13.85 8.34 -15.18
N ILE A 68 -14.30 7.15 -14.75
CA ILE A 68 -13.74 6.52 -13.56
C ILE A 68 -12.41 5.83 -13.89
N LYS A 69 -11.35 6.17 -13.16
CA LYS A 69 -10.02 5.59 -13.31
C LYS A 69 -9.63 4.79 -12.07
N ASN A 70 -9.27 3.51 -12.28
CA ASN A 70 -8.75 2.67 -11.21
C ASN A 70 -7.26 2.96 -10.96
N ARG A 71 -6.93 3.50 -9.79
CA ARG A 71 -5.56 3.72 -9.29
C ARG A 71 -5.19 2.80 -8.12
N GLY A 72 -5.88 1.68 -7.94
CA GLY A 72 -5.63 0.73 -6.86
C GLY A 72 -4.42 -0.18 -7.09
N ILE A 73 -3.54 -0.38 -6.11
CA ILE A 73 -2.37 -1.26 -6.24
C ILE A 73 -2.45 -2.37 -5.19
N SER A 74 -2.41 -3.62 -5.62
CA SER A 74 -2.41 -4.76 -4.69
C SER A 74 -1.20 -4.71 -3.75
N SER A 75 -1.48 -4.85 -2.45
CA SER A 75 -0.50 -4.75 -1.35
C SER A 75 0.09 -3.35 -1.13
N ASP A 76 -0.57 -2.30 -1.61
CA ASP A 76 -0.30 -0.92 -1.20
C ASP A 76 -0.98 -0.57 0.14
#